data_AF-A0A952X4J3-F1
#
_entry.id   AF-A0A952X4J3-F1
#
_cell.length_a   1.000
_cell.length_b   1.000
_cell.length_c   1.000
_cell.angle_alpha   90.00
_cell.angle_beta   90.00
_cell.angle_gamma   90.00
#
_symmetry.space_group_name_H-M   'P 1'
#
loop_
_entity.id
_entity.type
_entity.pdbx_description
1 polymer ?
#
loop_
_entity_poly.entity_id
_entity_poly.type
_entity_poly.pdbx_seq_one_letter_code
_entity_poly.pdbx_strand_id
1 'polypeptide(L)'
;MKRQHAAMAGFLCLALVVGQAVRTGWSAQESEKSQKSAARAEESAKPRGRLPAHFAKLGLSDEQRGDIYSIQSLYDARIDDLLAQLEELRGQRDGEIEDVLTARQKTLLESMRQQAREERASARGAKAPAARP
;
A
#
# COMPACT_ATOMS: atom_id res chain seq x y z
N MET A 1 13.46 -26.29 -31.29
CA MET A 1 13.70 -27.73 -31.09
C MET A 1 15.20 -27.96 -30.92
N LYS A 2 15.60 -28.60 -29.80
CA LYS A 2 16.87 -29.36 -29.53
C LYS A 2 18.19 -28.59 -29.77
N ARG A 3 18.84 -27.90 -28.82
CA ARG A 3 19.61 -28.37 -27.63
C ARG A 3 20.25 -29.75 -27.81
N GLN A 4 21.59 -29.82 -27.87
CA GLN A 4 22.50 -30.84 -27.28
C GLN A 4 23.96 -30.28 -27.33
N HIS A 5 24.59 -30.00 -26.17
CA HIS A 5 25.68 -30.76 -25.49
C HIS A 5 27.08 -30.41 -26.07
N ALA A 6 28.18 -30.15 -25.36
CA ALA A 6 28.59 -30.27 -23.96
C ALA A 6 29.85 -29.38 -23.75
N ALA A 7 29.94 -28.62 -22.66
CA ALA A 7 30.83 -28.86 -21.51
C ALA A 7 32.36 -28.94 -21.78
N MET A 8 33.06 -27.93 -21.24
CA MET A 8 34.20 -28.05 -20.29
C MET A 8 35.62 -28.39 -20.79
N ALA A 9 36.47 -27.35 -20.83
CA ALA A 9 37.89 -27.32 -20.42
C ALA A 9 38.36 -25.87 -20.64
N GLY A 10 38.80 -25.03 -19.69
CA GLY A 10 39.47 -25.24 -18.42
C GLY A 10 40.52 -24.12 -18.33
N PHE A 11 40.20 -22.99 -17.69
CA PHE A 11 41.19 -21.93 -17.43
C PHE A 11 41.34 -21.75 -15.92
N LEU A 12 42.21 -22.63 -15.41
CA LEU A 12 42.76 -22.64 -14.07
C LEU A 12 43.86 -21.58 -13.99
N CYS A 13 43.63 -20.46 -13.31
CA CYS A 13 44.68 -19.64 -12.73
C CYS A 13 44.21 -19.04 -11.40
N LEU A 14 44.58 -19.72 -10.32
CA LEU A 14 44.53 -19.27 -8.93
C LEU A 14 45.92 -18.70 -8.56
N ALA A 15 45.96 -17.46 -8.07
CA ALA A 15 47.03 -16.92 -7.19
C ALA A 15 46.44 -15.72 -6.41
N LEU A 16 46.01 -15.88 -5.15
CA LEU A 16 46.77 -15.78 -3.89
C LEU A 16 47.26 -14.35 -3.50
N VAL A 17 46.40 -13.65 -2.74
CA VAL A 17 46.63 -12.95 -1.44
C VAL A 17 48.01 -12.31 -1.16
N VAL A 18 48.07 -10.97 -1.02
CA VAL A 18 48.78 -10.20 0.06
C VAL A 18 48.22 -8.76 0.10
N GLY A 19 47.85 -8.23 1.27
CA GLY A 19 47.60 -6.78 1.41
C GLY A 19 46.71 -6.27 2.56
N GLN A 20 46.67 -6.93 3.72
CA GLN A 20 46.16 -6.32 4.97
C GLN A 20 47.35 -5.72 5.72
N ALA A 21 47.43 -4.38 5.83
CA ALA A 21 48.03 -3.63 6.95
C ALA A 21 48.17 -2.11 6.62
N VAL A 22 47.08 -1.34 6.66
CA VAL A 22 47.12 0.05 7.16
C VAL A 22 45.81 0.29 7.90
N ARG A 23 45.84 -0.01 9.20
CA ARG A 23 44.84 0.37 10.20
C ARG A 23 45.59 1.29 11.14
N THR A 24 45.23 2.58 11.21
CA THR A 24 44.95 3.32 12.44
C THR A 24 44.79 4.81 12.16
N GLY A 25 43.62 5.33 12.51
CA GLY A 25 43.43 6.74 12.81
C GLY A 25 42.64 7.50 11.74
N TRP A 26 41.31 7.46 11.85
CA TRP A 26 40.40 8.61 11.75
C TRP A 26 38.97 8.14 11.42
N SER A 27 38.22 7.63 12.39
CA SER A 27 36.74 7.50 12.29
C SER A 27 36.10 7.06 13.61
N ALA A 28 36.60 7.56 14.75
CA ALA A 28 36.05 7.26 16.07
C ALA A 28 35.10 8.35 16.60
N GLN A 29 34.24 8.93 15.75
CA GLN A 29 33.22 9.87 16.22
C GLN A 29 31.92 9.92 15.38
N GLU A 30 31.63 8.87 14.61
CA GLU A 30 30.40 8.87 13.78
C GLU A 30 29.55 7.60 13.94
N SER A 31 30.07 6.56 14.61
CA SER A 31 29.35 5.29 14.83
C SER A 31 28.46 5.27 16.08
N GLU A 32 28.67 6.13 17.08
CA GLU A 32 27.82 6.14 18.28
C GLU A 32 26.51 6.92 18.08
N LYS A 33 26.50 7.94 17.20
CA LYS A 33 25.29 8.73 16.92
C LYS A 33 24.30 7.99 16.03
N SER A 34 24.77 7.08 15.17
CA SER A 34 23.92 6.31 14.26
C SER A 34 23.27 5.09 14.93
N GLN A 35 23.96 4.43 15.88
CA GLN A 35 23.35 3.32 16.63
C GLN A 35 22.36 3.79 17.71
N LYS A 36 22.58 4.97 18.32
CA LYS A 36 21.61 5.54 19.28
C LYS A 36 20.34 6.08 18.61
N SER A 37 20.38 6.43 17.33
CA SER A 37 19.19 6.82 16.55
C SER A 37 18.39 5.64 16.01
N ALA A 38 19.04 4.48 15.74
CA ALA A 38 18.33 3.27 15.32
C ALA A 38 17.65 2.56 16.50
N ALA A 39 18.32 2.45 17.66
CA ALA A 39 17.73 1.83 18.85
C ALA A 39 16.61 2.66 19.51
N ARG A 40 16.53 3.97 19.24
CA ARG A 40 15.42 4.84 19.70
C ARG A 40 14.28 4.97 18.69
N ALA A 41 14.47 4.50 17.45
CA ALA A 41 13.42 4.49 16.43
C ALA A 41 12.54 3.23 16.47
N GLU A 42 13.01 2.15 17.08
CA GLU A 42 12.23 0.91 17.25
C GLU A 42 11.36 0.88 18.51
N GLU A 43 11.49 1.87 19.40
CA GLU A 43 10.58 2.04 20.54
C GLU A 43 9.61 3.20 20.29
N SER A 44 8.34 2.85 20.05
CA SER A 44 7.14 3.70 20.26
C SER A 44 6.46 4.44 19.10
N ALA A 45 6.58 4.00 17.86
CA ALA A 45 5.47 4.18 16.91
C ALA A 45 4.50 2.99 17.01
N LYS A 46 3.94 2.72 18.20
CA LYS A 46 2.82 1.75 18.34
C LYS A 46 1.77 2.13 17.28
N PRO A 47 1.33 1.22 16.39
CA PRO A 47 0.30 1.55 15.41
C PRO A 47 -0.93 2.04 16.18
N ARG A 48 -1.22 3.35 16.09
CA ARG A 48 -2.34 3.97 16.81
C ARG A 48 -3.58 3.87 15.94
N GLY A 49 -4.18 2.68 15.92
CA GLY A 49 -5.50 2.46 15.35
C GLY A 49 -6.62 2.97 16.26
N ARG A 50 -7.83 3.08 15.73
CA ARG A 50 -9.03 3.31 16.55
C ARG A 50 -9.48 1.96 17.12
N LEU A 51 -9.65 1.90 18.44
CA LEU A 51 -10.27 0.72 19.05
C LEU A 51 -11.69 0.54 18.50
N PRO A 52 -12.16 -0.71 18.35
CA PRO A 52 -13.55 -0.97 18.01
C PRO A 52 -14.51 -0.27 18.98
N ALA A 53 -15.72 0.01 18.50
CA ALA A 53 -16.71 0.71 19.31
C ALA A 53 -16.91 0.02 20.66
N HIS A 54 -16.95 0.81 21.74
CA HIS A 54 -17.10 0.37 23.13
C HIS A 54 -15.92 -0.41 23.74
N PHE A 55 -14.92 -0.85 22.99
CA PHE A 55 -13.79 -1.64 23.52
C PHE A 55 -12.92 -0.84 24.51
N ALA A 56 -12.88 0.48 24.37
CA ALA A 56 -12.19 1.35 25.33
C ALA A 56 -12.77 1.27 26.76
N LYS A 57 -14.03 0.84 26.92
CA LYS A 57 -14.69 0.73 28.23
C LYS A 57 -14.41 -0.58 28.96
N LEU A 58 -13.73 -1.53 28.31
CA LEU A 58 -13.50 -2.88 28.84
C LEU A 58 -12.27 -2.99 29.75
N GLY A 59 -11.52 -1.90 29.96
CA GLY A 59 -10.32 -1.92 30.79
C GLY A 59 -9.19 -2.78 30.21
N LEU A 60 -9.03 -2.76 28.88
CA LEU A 60 -8.03 -3.56 28.17
C LEU A 60 -6.60 -3.18 28.56
N SER A 61 -5.71 -4.17 28.67
CA SER A 61 -4.28 -3.96 28.86
C SER A 61 -3.61 -3.38 27.60
N ASP A 62 -2.43 -2.79 27.74
CA ASP A 62 -1.67 -2.25 26.61
C ASP A 62 -1.26 -3.32 25.60
N GLU A 63 -1.03 -4.55 26.06
CA GLU A 63 -0.74 -5.71 25.23
C GLU A 63 -1.96 -6.08 24.37
N GLN A 64 -3.14 -6.25 25.01
CA GLN A 64 -4.39 -6.55 24.30
C GLN A 64 -4.73 -5.48 23.26
N ARG A 65 -4.47 -4.19 23.57
CA ARG A 65 -4.66 -3.10 22.62
C ARG A 65 -3.69 -3.20 21.44
N GLY A 66 -2.43 -3.54 21.70
CA GLY A 66 -1.43 -3.80 20.66
C GLY A 66 -1.84 -4.94 19.73
N ASP A 67 -2.35 -6.03 20.29
CA ASP A 67 -2.85 -7.17 19.51
C ASP A 67 -4.04 -6.78 18.64
N ILE A 68 -5.01 -6.03 19.20
CA ILE A 68 -6.16 -5.53 18.45
C ILE A 68 -5.71 -4.69 17.25
N TYR A 69 -4.77 -3.77 17.45
CA TYR A 69 -4.25 -2.93 16.34
C TYR A 69 -3.51 -3.75 15.29
N SER A 70 -2.77 -4.78 15.71
CA SER A 70 -2.07 -5.68 14.79
C SER A 70 -3.05 -6.50 13.96
N ILE A 71 -4.11 -7.01 14.59
CA ILE A 71 -5.20 -7.73 13.93
C ILE A 71 -5.90 -6.80 12.92
N GLN A 72 -6.27 -5.59 13.34
CA GLN A 72 -6.89 -4.60 12.45
C GLN A 72 -6.02 -4.35 11.22
N SER A 73 -4.74 -4.03 11.39
CA SER A 73 -3.83 -3.78 10.27
C SER A 73 -3.71 -4.96 9.31
N LEU A 74 -3.69 -6.20 9.82
CA LEU A 74 -3.59 -7.40 9.01
C LEU A 74 -4.86 -7.62 8.16
N TYR A 75 -6.03 -7.35 8.72
CA TYR A 75 -7.29 -7.53 8.02
C TYR A 75 -7.64 -6.36 7.11
N ASP A 76 -7.33 -5.12 7.51
CA ASP A 76 -7.56 -3.92 6.70
C ASP A 76 -6.87 -4.05 5.33
N ALA A 77 -5.61 -4.50 5.31
CA ALA A 77 -4.88 -4.73 4.05
C ALA A 77 -5.55 -5.78 3.14
N ARG A 78 -6.11 -6.84 3.73
CA ARG A 78 -6.84 -7.88 2.97
C ARG A 78 -8.20 -7.39 2.50
N ILE A 79 -8.87 -6.58 3.31
CA ILE A 79 -10.15 -5.96 2.96
C ILE A 79 -9.95 -5.01 1.79
N ASP A 80 -8.90 -4.17 1.82
CA ASP A 80 -8.59 -3.25 0.74
C ASP A 80 -8.32 -3.98 -0.58
N ASP A 81 -7.56 -5.08 -0.54
CA ASP A 81 -7.32 -5.93 -1.70
C ASP A 81 -8.63 -6.55 -2.26
N LEU A 82 -9.48 -7.09 -1.37
CA LEU A 82 -10.78 -7.63 -1.78
C LEU A 82 -11.72 -6.55 -2.34
N LEU A 83 -11.70 -5.34 -1.78
CA LEU A 83 -12.47 -4.21 -2.31
C LEU A 83 -11.96 -3.80 -3.70
N ALA A 84 -10.64 -3.79 -3.92
CA ALA A 84 -10.08 -3.51 -5.24
C ALA A 84 -10.51 -4.58 -6.27
N GLN A 85 -10.44 -5.86 -5.90
CA GLN A 85 -10.93 -6.96 -6.75
C GLN A 85 -12.44 -6.83 -7.03
N LEU A 86 -13.23 -6.43 -6.04
CA LEU A 86 -14.67 -6.22 -6.20
C LEU A 86 -14.98 -5.06 -7.16
N GLU A 87 -14.26 -3.95 -7.07
CA GLU A 87 -14.43 -2.81 -7.98
C GLU A 87 -14.01 -3.16 -9.41
N GLU A 88 -12.93 -3.93 -9.59
CA GLU A 88 -12.54 -4.44 -10.90
C GLU A 88 -13.65 -5.32 -11.51
N LEU A 89 -14.19 -6.27 -10.75
CA LEU A 89 -15.30 -7.13 -11.21
C LEU A 89 -16.56 -6.34 -11.53
N ARG A 90 -16.87 -5.30 -10.75
CA ARG A 90 -17.99 -4.39 -11.03
C ARG A 90 -17.77 -3.67 -12.35
N GLY A 91 -16.56 -3.14 -12.58
CA GLY A 91 -16.19 -2.50 -13.84
C GLY A 91 -16.32 -3.43 -15.05
N GLN A 92 -15.82 -4.66 -14.93
CA GLN A 92 -15.93 -5.67 -15.99
C GLN A 92 -17.39 -6.00 -16.30
N ARG A 93 -18.19 -6.33 -15.27
CA ARG A 93 -19.62 -6.60 -15.43
C ARG A 93 -20.34 -5.42 -16.10
N ASP A 94 -20.09 -4.20 -15.64
CA ASP A 94 -20.76 -3.02 -16.17
C ASP A 94 -20.35 -2.74 -17.62
N GLY A 95 -19.09 -2.99 -17.99
CA GLY A 95 -18.62 -2.96 -19.37
C GLY A 95 -19.33 -3.99 -20.25
N GLU A 96 -19.43 -5.25 -19.79
CA GLU A 96 -20.16 -6.31 -20.50
C GLU A 96 -21.65 -5.98 -20.67
N ILE A 97 -22.28 -5.37 -19.66
CA ILE A 97 -23.66 -4.87 -19.75
C ILE A 97 -23.79 -3.76 -20.79
N GLU A 98 -22.82 -2.86 -20.89
CA GLU A 98 -22.84 -1.82 -21.92
C GLU A 98 -22.61 -2.40 -23.31
N ASP A 99 -21.81 -3.46 -23.44
CA ASP A 99 -21.49 -4.07 -24.73
C ASP A 99 -22.66 -4.78 -25.41
N VAL A 100 -23.71 -5.14 -24.67
CA VAL A 100 -24.96 -5.62 -25.28
C VAL A 100 -25.81 -4.50 -25.89
N LEU A 101 -25.45 -3.23 -25.68
CA LEU A 101 -26.19 -2.09 -26.21
C LEU A 101 -25.80 -1.77 -27.66
N THR A 102 -26.80 -1.34 -28.44
CA THR A 102 -26.57 -0.76 -29.76
C THR A 102 -25.82 0.58 -29.68
N ALA A 103 -25.13 0.97 -30.75
CA ALA A 103 -24.43 2.25 -30.81
C ALA A 103 -25.33 3.45 -30.47
N ARG A 104 -26.58 3.45 -30.97
CA ARG A 104 -27.58 4.49 -30.65
C ARG A 104 -27.92 4.53 -29.15
N GLN A 105 -28.06 3.37 -28.52
CA GLN A 105 -28.34 3.29 -27.07
C GLN A 105 -27.15 3.76 -26.24
N LYS A 106 -25.91 3.42 -26.64
CA LYS A 106 -24.68 3.92 -25.98
C LYS A 106 -24.60 5.45 -26.02
N THR A 107 -24.88 6.07 -27.17
CA THR A 107 -24.92 7.55 -27.29
C THR A 107 -25.98 8.17 -26.37
N LEU A 108 -27.18 7.58 -26.31
CA LEU A 108 -28.23 8.07 -25.44
C LEU A 108 -27.86 7.94 -23.96
N LEU A 109 -27.28 6.80 -23.56
CA LEU A 109 -26.80 6.56 -22.20
C LEU A 109 -25.77 7.62 -21.77
N GLU A 110 -24.80 7.95 -22.62
CA GLU A 110 -23.79 8.96 -22.29
C GLU A 110 -24.40 10.36 -22.13
N SER A 111 -25.38 10.73 -22.97
CA SER A 111 -26.10 12.00 -22.82
C SER A 111 -26.83 12.10 -21.47
N MET A 112 -27.49 11.01 -21.04
CA MET A 112 -28.17 10.95 -19.75
C MET A 112 -27.17 11.00 -18.58
N ARG A 113 -26.01 10.34 -18.70
CA ARG A 113 -24.94 10.40 -17.70
C ARG A 113 -24.40 11.81 -17.55
N GLN A 114 -24.18 12.52 -18.66
CA GLN A 114 -23.68 13.90 -18.64
C GLN A 114 -24.68 14.86 -17.98
N GLN A 115 -25.96 14.79 -18.36
CA GLN A 115 -27.02 15.59 -17.74
C GLN A 115 -27.08 15.35 -16.22
N ALA A 116 -27.05 14.08 -15.80
CA ALA A 116 -27.08 13.74 -14.38
C ALA A 116 -25.83 14.25 -13.61
N ARG A 117 -24.67 14.37 -14.27
CA ARG A 117 -23.46 14.98 -13.66
C ARG A 117 -23.65 16.48 -13.49
N GLU A 118 -24.18 17.16 -14.51
CA GLU A 118 -24.44 18.60 -14.49
C GLU A 118 -25.50 18.98 -13.45
N GLU A 119 -26.59 18.22 -13.34
CA GLU A 119 -27.61 18.38 -12.31
C GLU A 119 -27.03 18.19 -10.89
N ARG A 120 -26.17 17.18 -10.70
CA ARG A 120 -25.50 16.97 -9.40
C ARG A 120 -24.53 18.10 -9.08
N ALA A 121 -23.82 18.63 -10.07
CA ALA A 121 -22.90 19.75 -9.89
C ALA A 121 -23.66 21.03 -9.52
N SER A 122 -24.76 21.34 -10.22
CA SER A 122 -25.59 22.51 -9.93
C SER A 122 -26.30 22.40 -8.57
N ALA A 123 -26.78 21.21 -8.20
CA ALA A 123 -27.37 20.96 -6.89
C ALA A 123 -26.35 21.09 -5.74
N ARG A 124 -25.09 20.69 -5.96
CA ARG A 124 -24.00 20.87 -4.99
C ARG A 124 -23.59 22.34 -4.85
N GLY A 125 -23.55 23.09 -5.96
CA GLY A 125 -23.26 24.52 -5.98
C GLY A 125 -24.36 25.37 -5.32
N ALA A 126 -25.63 25.01 -5.53
CA ALA A 126 -26.78 25.67 -4.91
C ALA A 126 -26.90 25.41 -3.40
N LYS A 127 -26.24 24.35 -2.88
CA LYS A 127 -26.29 23.93 -1.47
C LYS A 127 -24.99 24.23 -0.70
N ALA A 128 -24.12 25.10 -1.23
CA ALA A 128 -22.93 25.56 -0.53
C ALA A 128 -23.32 26.22 0.83
N PRO A 129 -22.64 25.89 1.93
CA PRO A 129 -23.14 26.14 3.27
C PRO A 129 -23.09 27.63 3.63
N ALA A 130 -24.20 28.15 4.15
CA ALA A 130 -24.16 29.27 5.08
C ALA A 130 -23.16 28.89 6.18
N ALA A 131 -22.00 29.55 6.15
CA ALA A 131 -20.97 29.42 7.17
C ALA A 131 -21.64 29.66 8.53
N ARG A 132 -21.59 28.67 9.41
CA ARG A 132 -22.00 28.86 10.81
C ARG A 132 -21.00 29.83 11.45
N PRO A 133 -21.46 30.87 12.16
CA PRO A 133 -20.59 31.81 12.84
C PRO A 133 -19.76 31.14 13.94
#